data_AF-A0A7V1WAK9-F1
#
_entry.id   AF-A0A7V1WAK9-F1
#
_cell.length_a   1.000
_cell.length_b   1.000
_cell.length_c   1.000
_cell.angle_alpha   90.00
_cell.angle_beta   90.00
_cell.angle_gamma   90.00
#
_symmetry.space_group_name_H-M   'P 1'
#
loop_
_entity.id
_entity.type
_entity.pdbx_description
1 polymer ?
#
loop_
_entity_poly.entity_id
_entity_poly.type
_entity_poly.pdbx_seq_one_letter_code
_entity_poly.pdbx_strand_id
1 'polypeptide(L)'
;MNARRFRRWHAGRRGSTAGGFTPVEVLTVVAVISVLAGLVLAGLAAAREESRRAVCTSNLRQIALAVRMYLDDTGGERPARFQQVVDSGLIGSREVLLYPDDPTGNFGGINIDSLRRPSQPPETVRCSYMHAFYMAEKEWRALLDSSGSQGVLACVLHDRVDHNPAFAHSLTSYEGLILRLQLDGAVVRRHRTWPRTAEGGRSVPLWRLFSDDPDPIPPADVYAARRAAHRPGR
;
A
#
# COMPACT_ATOMS: atom_id res chain seq x y z
N MET A 1 -18.43 48.40 79.96
CA MET A 1 -18.42 47.01 79.44
C MET A 1 -19.43 46.92 78.32
N ASN A 2 -18.97 46.83 77.06
CA ASN A 2 -19.79 46.98 75.86
C ASN A 2 -20.24 45.61 75.33
N ALA A 3 -21.54 45.31 75.42
CA ALA A 3 -22.15 44.12 74.85
C ALA A 3 -22.25 44.27 73.32
N ARG A 4 -21.37 43.59 72.59
CA ARG A 4 -21.44 43.50 71.13
C ARG A 4 -22.64 42.62 70.75
N ARG A 5 -23.73 43.24 70.30
CA ARG A 5 -24.87 42.57 69.68
C ARG A 5 -24.41 41.81 68.43
N PHE A 6 -24.33 40.48 68.52
CA PHE A 6 -24.21 39.61 67.34
C PHE A 6 -25.48 39.73 66.50
N ARG A 7 -25.39 40.40 65.35
CA ARG A 7 -26.44 40.35 64.32
C ARG A 7 -26.42 38.94 63.71
N ARG A 8 -27.45 38.15 64.02
CA ARG A 8 -27.74 36.87 63.37
C ARG A 8 -28.04 37.14 61.90
N TRP A 9 -27.11 36.77 61.01
CA TRP A 9 -27.37 36.70 59.58
C TRP A 9 -28.31 35.52 59.33
N HIS A 10 -29.59 35.79 59.08
CA HIS A 10 -30.46 34.82 58.44
C HIS A 10 -30.06 34.75 56.96
N ALA A 11 -29.13 33.84 56.65
CA ALA A 11 -28.88 33.44 55.27
C ALA A 11 -30.16 32.82 54.72
N GLY A 12 -30.95 33.62 54.02
CA GLY A 12 -32.05 33.12 53.21
C GLY A 12 -31.47 32.18 52.16
N ARG A 13 -31.67 30.87 52.35
CA ARG A 13 -31.50 29.88 51.29
C ARG A 13 -32.48 30.26 50.18
N ARG A 14 -32.05 31.06 49.21
CA ARG A 14 -32.74 31.14 47.92
C ARG A 14 -32.61 29.75 47.33
N GLY A 15 -33.69 28.98 47.40
CA GLY A 15 -33.78 27.70 46.71
C GLY A 15 -33.68 27.96 45.22
N SER A 16 -32.47 27.97 44.68
CA SER A 16 -32.28 27.70 43.26
C SER A 16 -32.68 26.25 43.08
N THR A 17 -33.91 26.04 42.63
CA THR A 17 -34.36 24.77 42.03
C THR A 17 -33.56 24.56 40.74
N ALA A 18 -32.27 24.23 40.89
CA ALA A 18 -31.50 23.66 39.81
C ALA A 18 -32.14 22.29 39.55
N GLY A 19 -32.91 22.18 38.47
CA GLY A 19 -33.52 20.92 38.05
C GLY A 19 -32.43 19.88 37.88
N GLY A 20 -32.50 18.80 38.65
CA GLY A 20 -31.69 17.61 38.41
C GLY A 20 -32.22 16.89 37.19
N PHE A 21 -31.31 16.38 36.34
CA PHE A 21 -31.69 15.56 35.20
C PHE A 21 -32.44 14.30 35.66
N THR A 22 -33.55 14.02 35.01
CA THR A 22 -34.29 12.78 35.24
C THR A 22 -33.56 11.60 34.57
N PRO A 23 -33.68 10.37 35.10
CA PRO A 23 -33.08 9.19 34.47
C PRO A 23 -33.55 8.97 33.02
N VAL A 24 -34.79 9.38 32.71
CA VAL A 24 -35.37 9.26 31.37
C VAL A 24 -34.68 10.19 30.37
N GLU A 25 -34.42 11.45 30.75
CA GLU A 25 -33.72 12.42 29.89
C GLU A 25 -32.33 11.93 29.49
N VAL A 26 -31.56 11.40 30.45
CA VAL A 26 -30.23 10.87 30.17
C VAL A 26 -30.30 9.59 29.33
N LEU A 27 -31.26 8.70 29.61
CA LEU A 27 -31.42 7.43 28.90
C LEU A 27 -31.77 7.64 27.42
N THR A 28 -32.70 8.55 27.11
CA THR A 28 -33.08 8.84 25.72
C THR A 28 -31.92 9.43 24.93
N VAL A 29 -31.12 10.32 25.54
CA VAL A 29 -29.95 10.91 24.87
C VAL A 29 -28.90 9.85 24.54
N VAL A 30 -28.56 8.98 25.50
CA VAL A 30 -27.60 7.89 25.25
C VAL A 30 -28.15 6.93 24.20
N ALA A 31 -29.44 6.59 24.24
CA ALA A 31 -30.07 5.72 23.23
C ALA A 31 -29.95 6.30 21.82
N VAL A 32 -30.23 7.60 21.63
CA VAL A 32 -30.10 8.26 20.32
C VAL A 32 -28.64 8.32 19.88
N ILE A 33 -27.70 8.67 20.77
CA ILE A 33 -26.26 8.71 20.46
C ILE A 33 -25.77 7.31 20.05
N SER A 34 -26.18 6.24 20.74
CA SER A 34 -25.79 4.87 20.40
C SER A 34 -26.29 4.45 19.02
N VAL A 35 -27.52 4.80 18.65
CA VAL A 35 -28.06 4.53 17.30
C VAL A 35 -27.28 5.30 16.24
N LEU A 36 -27.06 6.60 16.43
CA LEU A 36 -26.32 7.43 15.47
C LEU A 36 -24.86 6.97 15.33
N ALA A 37 -24.18 6.68 16.44
CA ALA A 37 -22.81 6.17 16.43
C ALA A 37 -22.70 4.82 15.72
N GLY A 38 -23.69 3.93 15.90
CA GLY A 38 -23.76 2.65 15.19
C GLY A 38 -23.84 2.82 13.67
N LEU A 39 -24.66 3.77 13.20
CA LEU A 39 -24.77 4.07 11.77
C LEU A 39 -23.49 4.67 11.18
N VAL A 40 -22.82 5.57 11.92
CA VAL A 40 -21.53 6.15 11.50
C VAL A 40 -20.44 5.08 11.42
N LEU A 41 -20.38 4.18 12.39
CA LEU A 41 -19.34 3.15 12.43
C LEU A 41 -19.47 2.16 11.27
N ALA A 42 -20.69 1.81 10.86
CA ALA A 42 -20.94 0.90 9.74
C ALA A 42 -20.37 1.41 8.40
N GLY A 43 -20.36 2.73 8.16
CA GLY A 43 -19.80 3.32 6.95
C GLY A 43 -18.29 3.57 6.97
N LEU A 44 -17.68 3.57 8.16
CA LEU A 44 -16.31 4.03 8.35
C LEU A 44 -15.26 3.09 7.73
N ALA A 45 -15.51 1.79 7.69
CA ALA A 45 -14.57 0.82 7.12
C ALA A 45 -14.36 1.04 5.61
N ALA A 46 -15.44 1.19 4.86
CA ALA A 46 -15.38 1.48 3.43
C ALA A 46 -14.75 2.84 3.14
N ALA A 47 -15.10 3.86 3.94
CA ALA A 47 -14.51 5.20 3.79
C ALA A 47 -12.99 5.20 4.03
N ARG A 48 -12.51 4.44 5.03
CA ARG A 48 -11.08 4.28 5.30
C ARG A 48 -10.37 3.60 4.12
N GLU A 49 -10.93 2.53 3.56
CA GLU A 49 -10.32 1.85 2.42
C GLU A 49 -10.23 2.75 1.18
N GLU A 50 -11.28 3.50 0.85
CA GLU A 50 -11.21 4.43 -0.28
C GLU A 50 -10.21 5.58 -0.02
N SER A 51 -10.13 6.07 1.22
CA SER A 51 -9.10 7.06 1.61
C SER A 51 -7.69 6.51 1.40
N ARG A 52 -7.43 5.25 1.76
CA ARG A 52 -6.12 4.62 1.54
C ARG A 52 -5.81 4.46 0.06
N ARG A 53 -6.79 4.07 -0.75
CA ARG A 53 -6.63 4.00 -2.21
C ARG A 53 -6.34 5.36 -2.80
N ALA A 54 -6.99 6.43 -2.32
CA ALA A 54 -6.72 7.79 -2.77
C ALA A 54 -5.27 8.22 -2.47
N VAL A 55 -4.78 7.96 -1.25
CA VAL A 55 -3.38 8.22 -0.87
C VAL A 55 -2.41 7.40 -1.71
N CYS A 56 -2.64 6.09 -1.84
CA CYS A 56 -1.83 5.19 -2.66
C CYS A 56 -1.78 5.66 -4.13
N THR A 57 -2.91 6.06 -4.70
CA THR A 57 -2.98 6.59 -6.07
C THR A 57 -2.19 7.88 -6.22
N SER A 58 -2.29 8.80 -5.24
CA SER A 58 -1.49 10.04 -5.21
C SER A 58 0.01 9.74 -5.15
N ASN A 59 0.41 8.83 -4.27
CA ASN A 59 1.79 8.40 -4.10
C ASN A 59 2.34 7.79 -5.40
N LEU A 60 1.59 6.87 -6.00
CA LEU A 60 1.96 6.26 -7.29
C LEU A 60 2.16 7.34 -8.38
N ARG A 61 1.27 8.33 -8.49
CA ARG A 61 1.43 9.42 -9.48
C ARG A 61 2.69 10.25 -9.26
N GLN A 62 3.04 10.54 -8.00
CA GLN A 62 4.28 11.25 -7.68
C GLN A 62 5.52 10.43 -8.07
N ILE A 63 5.49 9.11 -7.82
CA ILE A 63 6.55 8.20 -8.25
C ILE A 63 6.60 8.13 -9.79
N ALA A 64 5.45 8.12 -10.47
CA ALA A 64 5.37 8.09 -11.93
C ALA A 64 6.10 9.26 -12.56
N LEU A 65 5.85 10.45 -12.03
CA LEU A 65 6.49 11.68 -12.46
C LEU A 65 8.01 11.56 -12.30
N ALA A 66 8.48 11.12 -11.13
CA ALA A 66 9.91 10.94 -10.87
C ALA A 66 10.56 9.90 -11.78
N VAL A 67 9.90 8.75 -12.00
CA VAL A 67 10.39 7.71 -12.91
C VAL A 67 10.46 8.24 -14.34
N ARG A 68 9.43 8.96 -14.79
CA ARG A 68 9.40 9.52 -16.14
C ARG A 68 10.48 10.56 -16.35
N MET A 69 10.66 11.48 -15.41
CA MET A 69 11.75 12.46 -15.45
C MET A 69 13.12 11.78 -15.47
N TYR A 70 13.31 10.73 -14.66
CA TYR A 70 14.53 9.95 -14.67
C TYR A 70 14.79 9.32 -16.04
N LEU A 71 13.77 8.71 -16.64
CA LEU A 71 13.88 8.10 -17.98
C LEU A 71 14.18 9.17 -19.05
N ASP A 72 13.54 10.33 -18.97
CA ASP A 72 13.79 11.43 -19.91
C ASP A 72 15.26 11.91 -19.80
N ASP A 73 15.82 11.99 -18.59
CA ASP A 73 17.22 12.39 -18.35
C ASP A 73 18.24 11.31 -18.79
N THR A 74 17.89 10.03 -18.72
CA THR A 74 18.78 8.91 -19.10
C THR A 74 18.58 8.43 -20.54
N GLY A 75 17.77 9.11 -21.35
CA GLY A 75 17.53 8.71 -22.74
C GLY A 75 16.66 7.45 -22.88
N GLY A 76 15.78 7.19 -21.91
CA GLY A 76 14.86 6.06 -21.88
C GLY A 76 15.43 4.78 -21.29
N GLU A 77 16.66 4.82 -20.76
CA GLU A 77 17.28 3.67 -20.12
C GLU A 77 16.62 3.33 -18.80
N ARG A 78 16.26 2.05 -18.63
CA ARG A 78 15.67 1.53 -17.40
C ARG A 78 16.60 1.79 -16.20
N PRO A 79 16.09 2.31 -15.07
CA PRO A 79 16.88 2.37 -13.84
C PRO A 79 17.23 0.94 -13.44
N ALA A 80 18.50 0.57 -13.28
CA ALA A 80 18.92 -0.77 -12.89
C ALA A 80 18.35 -1.19 -11.52
N ARG A 81 18.10 -0.23 -10.63
CA ARG A 81 17.41 -0.39 -9.34
C ARG A 81 16.51 0.80 -9.07
N PHE A 82 15.48 0.60 -8.25
CA PHE A 82 14.62 1.70 -7.85
C PHE A 82 15.36 2.74 -7.01
N GLN A 83 16.36 2.29 -6.25
CA GLN A 83 17.29 3.15 -5.51
C GLN A 83 17.85 4.32 -6.35
N GLN A 84 18.14 4.11 -7.64
CA GLN A 84 18.69 5.17 -8.51
C GLN A 84 17.70 6.28 -8.78
N VAL A 85 16.42 5.94 -8.94
CA VAL A 85 15.35 6.93 -9.09
C VAL A 85 15.20 7.73 -7.80
N VAL A 86 15.34 7.08 -6.65
CA VAL A 86 15.21 7.75 -5.35
C VAL A 86 16.41 8.68 -5.08
N ASP A 87 17.62 8.21 -5.41
CA ASP A 87 18.87 8.97 -5.20
C ASP A 87 19.05 10.13 -6.19
N SER A 88 18.31 10.13 -7.30
CA SER A 88 18.28 11.26 -8.24
C SER A 88 17.70 12.56 -7.64
N GLY A 89 17.01 12.47 -6.50
CA GLY A 89 16.36 13.63 -5.87
C GLY A 89 15.02 14.03 -6.50
N LEU A 90 14.54 13.28 -7.51
CA LEU A 90 13.26 13.54 -8.17
C LEU A 90 12.04 13.25 -7.28
N ILE A 91 12.23 12.49 -6.20
CA ILE A 91 11.19 12.19 -5.21
C ILE A 91 11.38 13.10 -4.01
N GLY A 92 10.47 14.07 -3.84
CA GLY A 92 10.58 15.10 -2.80
C GLY A 92 10.42 14.60 -1.36
N SER A 93 9.75 13.46 -1.13
CA SER A 93 9.62 12.85 0.19
C SER A 93 9.65 11.32 0.12
N ARG A 94 10.38 10.69 1.05
CA ARG A 94 10.44 9.21 1.16
C ARG A 94 9.13 8.60 1.65
N GLU A 95 8.25 9.38 2.28
CA GLU A 95 6.92 8.91 2.72
C GLU A 95 6.05 8.47 1.53
N VAL A 96 6.26 9.08 0.37
CA VAL A 96 5.57 8.74 -0.88
C VAL A 96 5.81 7.28 -1.27
N LEU A 97 6.96 6.71 -0.91
CA LEU A 97 7.34 5.34 -1.23
C LEU A 97 6.61 4.29 -0.38
N LEU A 98 5.93 4.74 0.68
CA LEU A 98 5.30 3.87 1.65
C LEU A 98 3.78 3.91 1.49
N TYR A 99 3.18 2.74 1.58
CA TYR A 99 1.74 2.60 1.75
C TYR A 99 1.42 2.68 3.25
N PRO A 100 0.47 3.54 3.69
CA PRO A 100 0.24 3.80 5.11
C PRO A 100 -0.01 2.56 5.97
N ASP A 101 -0.73 1.57 5.40
CA ASP A 101 -1.10 0.33 6.10
C ASP A 101 -0.21 -0.85 5.68
N ASP A 102 0.99 -0.61 5.15
CA ASP A 102 1.94 -1.68 4.84
C ASP A 102 2.42 -2.33 6.16
N PRO A 103 2.08 -3.61 6.43
CA PRO A 103 2.46 -4.28 7.67
C PRO A 103 3.98 -4.49 7.82
N THR A 104 4.71 -4.41 6.72
CA THR A 104 6.17 -4.60 6.68
C THR A 104 6.93 -3.28 6.64
N GLY A 105 6.27 -2.18 6.23
CA GLY A 105 6.89 -0.90 5.90
C GLY A 105 7.94 -0.98 4.77
N ASN A 106 8.02 -2.09 4.04
CA ASN A 106 8.96 -2.32 2.93
C ASN A 106 8.51 -3.49 2.03
N PHE A 107 7.20 -3.64 1.78
CA PHE A 107 6.67 -4.86 1.16
C PHE A 107 7.27 -5.10 -0.22
N GLY A 108 7.33 -4.05 -1.04
CA GLY A 108 7.93 -4.06 -2.37
C GLY A 108 9.40 -4.38 -2.31
N GLY A 109 10.17 -3.70 -1.45
CA GLY A 109 11.60 -3.94 -1.29
C GLY A 109 11.93 -5.36 -0.87
N ILE A 110 11.21 -5.96 0.09
CA ILE A 110 11.43 -7.35 0.52
C ILE A 110 11.23 -8.34 -0.64
N ASN A 111 10.17 -8.14 -1.43
CA ASN A 111 9.83 -9.04 -2.53
C ASN A 111 10.76 -8.86 -3.74
N ILE A 112 11.18 -7.62 -4.03
CA ILE A 112 12.13 -7.31 -5.10
C ILE A 112 13.56 -7.73 -4.75
N ASP A 113 14.02 -7.53 -3.51
CA ASP A 113 15.39 -7.90 -3.12
C ASP A 113 15.61 -9.41 -3.29
N SER A 114 14.54 -10.18 -3.08
CA SER A 114 14.54 -11.63 -3.30
C SER A 114 14.58 -12.04 -4.79
N LEU A 115 14.44 -11.10 -5.73
CA LEU A 115 14.60 -11.29 -7.19
C LEU A 115 15.93 -10.72 -7.71
N ARG A 116 16.64 -9.97 -6.87
CA ARG A 116 17.88 -9.30 -7.21
C ARG A 116 18.98 -10.31 -7.54
N ARG A 117 19.86 -9.97 -8.47
CA ARG A 117 21.08 -10.75 -8.74
C ARG A 117 22.02 -10.69 -7.53
N PRO A 118 22.68 -11.80 -7.14
CA PRO A 118 23.59 -11.80 -5.98
C PRO A 118 24.71 -10.75 -6.04
N SER A 119 25.15 -10.38 -7.24
CA SER A 119 26.21 -9.38 -7.46
C SER A 119 25.78 -7.93 -7.24
N GLN A 120 24.48 -7.65 -7.14
CA GLN A 120 23.95 -6.31 -6.92
C GLN A 120 23.81 -6.04 -5.41
N PRO A 121 24.25 -4.90 -4.86
CA PRO A 121 23.92 -4.56 -3.47
C PRO A 121 22.41 -4.53 -3.20
N PRO A 122 21.96 -4.85 -1.97
CA PRO A 122 20.56 -4.74 -1.59
C PRO A 122 20.09 -3.29 -1.68
N GLU A 123 18.80 -3.10 -1.96
CA GLU A 123 18.19 -1.77 -1.88
C GLU A 123 18.11 -1.33 -0.42
N THR A 124 18.50 -0.08 -0.15
CA THR A 124 18.47 0.50 1.20
C THR A 124 17.20 1.30 1.42
N VAL A 125 16.62 1.83 0.33
CA VAL A 125 15.35 2.54 0.36
C VAL A 125 14.20 1.57 0.59
N ARG A 126 13.30 1.98 1.49
CA ARG A 126 12.06 1.26 1.73
C ARG A 126 11.00 1.65 0.71
N CYS A 127 10.33 0.65 0.15
CA CYS A 127 9.25 0.85 -0.81
C CYS A 127 8.16 -0.22 -0.60
N SER A 128 6.92 0.23 -0.47
CA SER A 128 5.76 -0.68 -0.37
C SER A 128 5.27 -1.18 -1.73
N TYR A 129 5.66 -0.53 -2.83
CA TYR A 129 5.21 -0.84 -4.18
C TYR A 129 6.17 -1.81 -4.88
N MET A 130 5.61 -2.78 -5.59
CA MET A 130 6.36 -3.63 -6.51
C MET A 130 6.72 -2.80 -7.75
N HIS A 131 7.90 -3.01 -8.33
CA HIS A 131 8.32 -2.30 -9.54
C HIS A 131 8.85 -3.26 -10.62
N ALA A 132 8.77 -2.86 -11.88
CA ALA A 132 9.29 -3.63 -13.02
C ALA A 132 10.82 -3.54 -13.17
N PHE A 133 11.51 -2.68 -12.41
CA PHE A 133 12.96 -2.49 -12.50
C PHE A 133 13.84 -3.68 -12.03
N TYR A 134 13.29 -4.84 -11.74
CA TYR A 134 14.12 -6.06 -11.60
C TYR A 134 14.28 -6.77 -12.95
N MET A 135 13.40 -6.49 -13.92
CA MET A 135 13.32 -7.17 -15.22
C MET A 135 14.55 -6.94 -16.09
N ALA A 136 14.85 -7.85 -17.00
CA ALA A 136 15.87 -7.66 -18.02
C ALA A 136 15.48 -6.54 -19.00
N GLU A 137 16.46 -5.94 -19.68
CA GLU A 137 16.22 -4.87 -20.66
C GLU A 137 15.21 -5.30 -21.75
N LYS A 138 15.29 -6.55 -22.22
CA LYS A 138 14.36 -7.10 -23.20
C LYS A 138 12.92 -7.16 -22.67
N GLU A 139 12.74 -7.58 -21.41
CA GLU A 139 11.43 -7.67 -20.75
C GLU A 139 10.85 -6.28 -20.51
N TRP A 140 11.69 -5.34 -20.06
CA TRP A 140 11.33 -3.93 -19.91
C TRP A 140 10.85 -3.33 -21.23
N ARG A 141 11.60 -3.49 -22.32
CA ARG A 141 11.17 -3.00 -23.63
C ARG A 141 9.87 -3.64 -24.09
N ALA A 142 9.73 -4.96 -23.91
CA ALA A 142 8.47 -5.64 -24.21
C ALA A 142 7.29 -5.10 -23.40
N LEU A 143 7.50 -4.71 -22.13
CA LEU A 143 6.50 -4.09 -21.26
C LEU A 143 6.11 -2.70 -21.76
N LEU A 144 7.05 -1.94 -22.32
CA LEU A 144 6.78 -0.60 -22.84
C LEU A 144 6.16 -0.61 -24.25
N ASP A 145 6.57 -1.57 -25.09
CA ASP A 145 6.11 -1.70 -26.47
C ASP A 145 4.71 -2.33 -26.57
N SER A 146 4.23 -2.96 -25.51
CA SER A 146 2.93 -3.61 -25.51
C SER A 146 1.80 -2.58 -25.36
N SER A 147 0.86 -2.65 -26.29
CA SER A 147 -0.18 -1.64 -26.52
C SER A 147 -1.34 -1.81 -25.54
N GLY A 148 -1.14 -1.41 -24.28
CA GLY A 148 -2.25 -1.14 -23.35
C GLY A 148 -2.00 -1.50 -21.88
N SER A 149 -2.32 -0.56 -20.99
CA SER A 149 -2.42 -0.73 -19.52
C SER A 149 -1.21 -1.32 -18.78
N GLN A 150 -0.04 -1.25 -19.41
CA GLN A 150 1.24 -1.69 -18.88
C GLN A 150 1.69 -0.72 -17.79
N GLY A 151 2.08 -1.25 -16.64
CA GLY A 151 2.55 -0.47 -15.51
C GLY A 151 3.99 -0.74 -15.16
N VAL A 152 4.68 0.27 -14.65
CA VAL A 152 6.05 0.17 -14.16
C VAL A 152 6.11 -0.05 -12.64
N LEU A 153 5.04 0.31 -11.92
CA LEU A 153 4.88 0.01 -10.50
C LEU A 153 3.49 -0.58 -10.23
N ALA A 154 3.37 -1.35 -9.15
CA ALA A 154 2.12 -1.96 -8.71
C ALA A 154 2.03 -1.98 -7.18
N CYS A 155 0.92 -1.46 -6.64
CA CYS A 155 0.52 -1.73 -5.25
C CYS A 155 -0.35 -2.98 -5.21
N VAL A 156 0.02 -3.93 -4.35
CA VAL A 156 -0.72 -5.19 -4.14
C VAL A 156 -1.26 -5.30 -2.72
N LEU A 157 -1.38 -4.19 -2.00
CA LEU A 157 -1.77 -4.19 -0.58
C LEU A 157 -3.25 -3.85 -0.35
N HIS A 158 -4.03 -3.69 -1.42
CA HIS A 158 -5.46 -3.36 -1.35
C HIS A 158 -6.34 -4.61 -1.45
N ASP A 159 -7.42 -4.62 -0.66
CA ASP A 159 -8.46 -5.65 -0.66
C ASP A 159 -7.94 -7.10 -0.62
N ARG A 160 -6.80 -7.35 0.06
CA ARG A 160 -6.22 -8.70 0.09
C ARG A 160 -7.09 -9.65 0.91
N VAL A 161 -7.59 -10.70 0.27
CA VAL A 161 -8.35 -11.77 0.93
C VAL A 161 -7.44 -12.63 1.80
N ASP A 162 -6.23 -12.94 1.31
CA ASP A 162 -5.20 -13.71 2.03
C ASP A 162 -4.35 -12.82 2.96
N HIS A 163 -4.94 -12.31 4.04
CA HIS A 163 -4.23 -11.58 5.08
C HIS A 163 -3.69 -12.52 6.17
N ASN A 164 -3.02 -13.62 5.77
CA ASN A 164 -2.27 -14.41 6.75
C ASN A 164 -1.06 -13.57 7.22
N PRO A 165 -1.02 -13.10 8.48
CA PRO A 165 0.06 -12.24 8.97
C PRO A 165 1.42 -12.93 8.90
N ALA A 166 1.45 -14.26 9.03
CA ALA A 166 2.67 -15.06 8.93
C ALA A 166 3.33 -14.96 7.53
N PHE A 167 2.54 -14.60 6.51
CA PHE A 167 2.98 -14.46 5.12
C PHE A 167 2.81 -13.03 4.61
N ALA A 168 2.78 -12.04 5.50
CA ALA A 168 2.59 -10.63 5.17
C ALA A 168 3.62 -10.08 4.15
N HIS A 169 4.72 -10.78 3.91
CA HIS A 169 5.76 -10.45 2.94
C HIS A 169 5.88 -11.47 1.77
N SER A 170 4.97 -12.45 1.67
CA SER A 170 5.03 -13.53 0.68
C SER A 170 4.11 -13.30 -0.53
N LEU A 171 4.60 -13.65 -1.72
CA LEU A 171 3.83 -13.71 -2.98
C LEU A 171 3.65 -15.17 -3.44
N THR A 172 3.26 -16.03 -2.49
CA THR A 172 2.95 -17.47 -2.71
C THR A 172 1.47 -17.73 -3.01
N SER A 173 0.61 -16.75 -2.77
CA SER A 173 -0.77 -16.63 -3.28
C SER A 173 -1.18 -15.17 -3.21
N TYR A 174 -2.18 -14.80 -3.99
CA TYR A 174 -2.71 -13.44 -3.97
C TYR A 174 -4.13 -13.42 -4.50
N GLU A 175 -5.04 -12.87 -3.72
CA GLU A 175 -6.36 -12.46 -4.17
C GLU A 175 -6.62 -11.05 -3.64
N GLY A 176 -6.93 -10.13 -4.55
CA GLY A 176 -7.24 -8.75 -4.18
C GLY A 176 -7.11 -7.75 -5.32
N LEU A 177 -7.06 -6.48 -4.94
CA LEU A 177 -6.98 -5.34 -5.84
C LEU A 177 -5.53 -4.88 -6.06
N ILE A 178 -5.13 -4.82 -7.33
CA ILE A 178 -3.87 -4.25 -7.77
C ILE A 178 -4.11 -2.84 -8.30
N LEU A 179 -3.36 -1.88 -7.76
CA LEU A 179 -3.25 -0.53 -8.34
C LEU A 179 -1.95 -0.47 -9.13
N ARG A 180 -2.06 -0.47 -10.45
CA ARG A 180 -0.94 -0.49 -11.39
C ARG A 180 -0.69 0.90 -11.94
N LEU A 181 0.53 1.39 -11.81
CA LEU A 181 0.95 2.69 -12.31
C LEU A 181 1.60 2.57 -13.69
N GLN A 182 1.04 3.26 -14.67
CA GLN A 182 1.59 3.40 -16.02
C GLN A 182 2.60 4.56 -16.10
N LEU A 183 3.48 4.53 -17.11
CA LEU A 183 4.46 5.60 -17.35
C LEU A 183 3.83 6.96 -17.71
N ASP A 184 2.63 6.95 -18.27
CA ASP A 184 1.87 8.18 -18.56
C ASP A 184 1.25 8.82 -17.30
N GLY A 185 1.38 8.16 -16.13
CA GLY A 185 0.81 8.60 -14.86
C GLY A 185 -0.59 8.05 -14.56
N ALA A 186 -1.19 7.28 -15.48
CA ALA A 186 -2.45 6.61 -15.23
C ALA A 186 -2.29 5.50 -14.19
N VAL A 187 -3.24 5.42 -13.25
CA VAL A 187 -3.30 4.32 -12.27
C VAL A 187 -4.50 3.46 -12.59
N VAL A 188 -4.22 2.22 -13.00
CA VAL A 188 -5.23 1.24 -13.40
C VAL A 188 -5.51 0.26 -12.28
N ARG A 189 -6.80 -0.02 -12.09
CA ARG A 189 -7.31 -0.96 -11.09
C ARG A 189 -7.51 -2.34 -11.73
N ARG A 190 -6.97 -3.39 -11.12
CA ARG A 190 -7.15 -4.79 -11.56
C ARG A 190 -7.38 -5.71 -10.37
N HIS A 191 -8.53 -6.36 -10.33
CA HIS A 191 -8.72 -7.50 -9.43
C HIS A 191 -8.02 -8.73 -10.02
N ARG A 192 -7.27 -9.46 -9.19
CA ARG A 192 -6.55 -10.67 -9.60
C ARG A 192 -6.64 -11.72 -8.51
N THR A 193 -6.68 -12.98 -8.95
CA THR A 193 -6.68 -14.16 -8.09
C THR A 193 -5.63 -15.12 -8.63
N TRP A 194 -4.64 -15.42 -7.80
CA TRP A 194 -3.55 -16.35 -8.05
C TRP A 194 -3.47 -17.32 -6.88
N PRO A 195 -3.91 -18.58 -7.06
CA PRO A 195 -3.94 -19.55 -5.98
C PRO A 195 -2.53 -19.96 -5.55
N ARG A 196 -2.43 -20.55 -4.37
CA ARG A 196 -1.18 -21.13 -3.88
C ARG A 196 -0.82 -22.37 -4.69
N THR A 197 0.43 -22.47 -5.15
CA THR A 197 0.92 -23.69 -5.80
C THR A 197 1.17 -24.78 -4.75
N ALA A 198 0.94 -26.04 -5.14
CA ALA A 198 1.18 -27.20 -4.26
C ALA A 198 2.66 -27.32 -3.82
N GLU A 199 3.58 -26.76 -4.61
CA GLU A 199 5.03 -26.83 -4.40
C GLU A 199 5.59 -25.73 -3.46
N GLY A 200 4.75 -24.81 -2.97
CA GLY A 200 5.16 -23.80 -1.97
C GLY A 200 6.13 -22.72 -2.47
N GLY A 201 6.40 -22.66 -3.78
CA GLY A 201 7.19 -21.59 -4.42
C GLY A 201 6.40 -20.29 -4.64
N ARG A 202 7.03 -19.29 -5.30
CA ARG A 202 6.33 -18.06 -5.72
C ARG A 202 5.23 -18.44 -6.72
N SER A 203 3.97 -18.16 -6.40
CA SER A 203 2.85 -18.46 -7.30
C SER A 203 2.42 -17.27 -8.13
N VAL A 204 2.72 -16.04 -7.68
CA VAL A 204 2.31 -14.83 -8.37
C VAL A 204 3.22 -14.64 -9.59
N PRO A 205 2.67 -14.70 -10.83
CA PRO A 205 3.44 -14.39 -12.02
C PRO A 205 3.71 -12.88 -12.03
N LEU A 206 4.89 -12.48 -11.58
CA LEU A 206 5.24 -11.08 -11.31
C LEU A 206 5.04 -10.17 -12.53
N TRP A 207 5.26 -10.68 -13.74
CA TRP A 207 4.92 -9.98 -14.98
C TRP A 207 3.46 -9.49 -14.99
N ARG A 208 2.52 -10.32 -14.56
CA ARG A 208 1.09 -10.00 -14.55
C ARG A 208 0.69 -8.99 -13.47
N LEU A 209 1.61 -8.59 -12.58
CA LEU A 209 1.41 -7.41 -11.76
C LEU A 209 1.45 -6.13 -12.60
N PHE A 210 2.25 -6.15 -13.67
CA PHE A 210 2.58 -5.00 -14.51
C PHE A 210 1.87 -5.03 -15.87
N SER A 211 1.43 -6.18 -16.33
CA SER A 211 0.77 -6.32 -17.63
C SER A 211 -0.48 -7.20 -17.54
N ASP A 212 -1.40 -7.01 -18.48
CA ASP A 212 -2.54 -7.91 -18.70
C ASP A 212 -2.24 -8.95 -19.79
N ASP A 213 -1.14 -8.75 -20.52
CA ASP A 213 -0.75 -9.65 -21.59
C ASP A 213 -0.32 -11.01 -21.02
N PRO A 214 -0.62 -12.11 -21.73
CA PRO A 214 0.01 -13.38 -21.46
C PRO A 214 1.53 -13.18 -21.58
N ASP A 215 2.24 -13.59 -20.53
CA ASP A 215 3.68 -13.38 -20.31
C ASP A 215 4.49 -13.35 -21.63
N PRO A 216 5.04 -12.19 -22.07
CA PRO A 216 5.70 -12.09 -23.37
C PRO A 216 7.02 -12.86 -23.40
N ILE A 217 7.54 -13.27 -22.24
CA ILE A 217 8.77 -14.04 -22.08
C ILE A 217 8.55 -15.05 -20.93
N PRO A 218 8.71 -16.36 -21.13
CA PRO A 218 8.39 -17.37 -20.12
C PRO A 218 9.24 -17.22 -18.84
N PRO A 219 8.72 -17.63 -17.67
CA PRO A 219 9.34 -17.39 -16.37
C PRO A 219 10.73 -18.04 -16.19
N ALA A 220 11.48 -17.52 -15.21
CA ALA A 220 12.89 -17.85 -14.94
C ALA A 220 13.16 -19.32 -14.55
N ASP A 221 12.14 -20.08 -14.19
CA ASP A 221 12.19 -21.54 -13.99
C ASP A 221 12.58 -22.29 -15.27
N VAL A 222 12.19 -21.78 -16.44
CA VAL A 222 12.62 -22.29 -17.76
C VAL A 222 14.13 -22.06 -18.00
N TYR A 223 14.71 -20.99 -17.43
CA TYR A 223 16.16 -20.72 -17.53
C TYR A 223 16.99 -21.57 -16.54
N ALA A 224 16.42 -21.96 -15.40
CA ALA A 224 17.03 -22.95 -14.51
C ALA A 224 17.10 -24.33 -15.17
N ALA A 225 16.04 -24.74 -15.89
CA ALA A 225 16.00 -25.99 -16.66
C ALA A 225 16.96 -25.99 -17.87
N ARG A 226 17.11 -24.88 -18.59
CA ARG A 226 18.06 -24.75 -19.72
C ARG A 226 19.54 -24.75 -19.30
N ARG A 227 19.89 -24.24 -18.11
CA ARG A 227 21.25 -24.37 -17.56
C ARG A 227 21.61 -25.81 -17.17
N ALA A 228 20.62 -26.63 -16.83
CA ALA A 228 20.81 -28.06 -16.57
C ALA A 228 20.98 -28.87 -17.87
N ALA A 229 20.32 -28.48 -18.98
CA ALA A 229 20.36 -29.16 -20.27
C ALA A 229 21.54 -28.78 -21.21
N HIS A 230 22.38 -27.81 -20.83
CA HIS A 230 23.53 -27.33 -21.63
C HIS A 230 24.89 -27.50 -20.94
N ARG A 231 25.00 -28.43 -19.97
CA ARG A 231 26.32 -28.95 -19.59
C ARG A 231 26.84 -29.83 -20.74
N PRO A 232 27.93 -29.48 -21.44
CA PRO A 232 28.63 -30.48 -22.25
C PRO A 232 29.11 -31.57 -21.30
N GLY A 233 28.84 -32.83 -21.67
CA GLY A 233 29.20 -34.01 -20.90
C GLY A 233 30.67 -33.98 -20.48
N ARG A 234 30.91 -34.28 -19.21
CA ARG A 234 32.18 -34.83 -18.74
C ARG A 234 32.06 -36.34 -18.76
#